data_AF-A0A967DCP0-F1
#
_entry.id   AF-A0A967DCP0-F1
#
_cell.length_a   1.000
_cell.length_b   1.000
_cell.length_c   1.000
_cell.angle_alpha   90.00
_cell.angle_beta   90.00
_cell.angle_gamma   90.00
#
_symmetry.space_group_name_H-M   'P 1'
#
loop_
_entity.id
_entity.type
_entity.pdbx_description
1 polymer ?
#
loop_
_entity_poly.entity_id
_entity_poly.type
_entity_poly.pdbx_seq_one_letter_code
_entity_poly.pdbx_strand_id
1 'polypeptide(L)'
;MIECPFEADALFAAMREKWDPTLREHVATCPVCSDVSVVAGALHREAELPQPSELPDSGRIWWMSQLRARREAARTAGRPITAIQVLAFSAAMGLLGACFGATSQWFQATVRWAGALQLPWSTVALLGGLAALVLVVAFAIVAAIGLE
;
A
#
# COMPACT_ATOMS: atom_id res chain seq x y z
N MET A 1 2.79 1.62 -33.27
CA MET A 1 1.51 0.93 -32.99
C MET A 1 0.82 0.79 -34.33
N ILE A 2 0.82 -0.40 -34.91
CA ILE A 2 0.22 -0.65 -36.23
C ILE A 2 -1.20 -1.10 -35.94
N GLU A 3 -2.15 -0.19 -36.06
CA GLU A 3 -3.57 -0.47 -35.88
C GLU A 3 -4.11 -1.01 -37.22
N CYS A 4 -4.53 -2.27 -37.24
CA CYS A 4 -4.99 -2.91 -38.47
C CYS A 4 -6.51 -2.74 -38.62
N PRO A 5 -7.01 -2.20 -39.75
CA PRO A 5 -8.45 -1.97 -39.92
C PRO A 5 -9.27 -3.27 -39.93
N PHE A 6 -8.67 -4.42 -40.29
CA PHE A 6 -9.34 -5.73 -40.34
C PHE A 6 -9.26 -6.52 -39.02
N GLU A 7 -8.67 -5.94 -37.97
CA GLU A 7 -8.45 -6.64 -36.69
C GLU A 7 -9.77 -7.13 -36.08
N ALA A 8 -10.80 -6.28 -36.04
CA ALA A 8 -12.10 -6.64 -35.51
C ALA A 8 -12.76 -7.77 -36.32
N ASP A 9 -12.68 -7.71 -37.65
CA ASP A 9 -13.26 -8.73 -38.52
C ASP A 9 -12.55 -10.09 -38.37
N ALA A 10 -11.21 -10.08 -38.26
CA ALA A 10 -10.42 -11.28 -38.00
C ALA A 10 -10.75 -11.90 -36.63
N LEU A 11 -10.95 -11.08 -35.60
CA LEU A 11 -11.41 -11.52 -34.28
C LEU A 11 -12.78 -12.20 -34.36
N PHE A 12 -13.76 -11.57 -35.02
CA PHE A 12 -15.11 -12.13 -35.17
C PHE A 12 -15.11 -13.43 -35.98
N ALA A 13 -14.31 -13.48 -37.06
CA ALA A 13 -14.15 -14.67 -37.88
C ALA A 13 -13.56 -15.83 -37.07
N ALA A 14 -12.55 -15.56 -36.23
CA ALA A 14 -11.94 -16.55 -35.34
C ALA A 14 -12.92 -17.06 -34.27
N MET A 15 -13.70 -16.17 -33.65
CA MET A 15 -14.69 -16.54 -32.64
C MET A 15 -15.92 -17.29 -33.19
N ARG A 16 -16.20 -17.21 -34.49
CA ARG A 16 -17.35 -17.89 -35.13
C ARG A 16 -16.94 -19.06 -36.00
N GLU A 17 -15.64 -19.33 -36.09
CA GLU A 17 -15.02 -20.27 -37.03
C GLU A 17 -15.46 -20.07 -38.49
N LYS A 18 -15.80 -18.84 -38.87
CA LYS A 18 -16.30 -18.48 -40.21
C LYS A 18 -15.38 -17.46 -40.85
N TRP A 19 -14.71 -17.86 -41.92
CA TRP A 19 -13.71 -17.06 -42.60
C TRP A 19 -14.13 -16.73 -44.02
N ASP A 20 -14.08 -15.46 -44.36
CA ASP A 20 -14.09 -15.02 -45.75
C ASP A 20 -12.71 -15.30 -46.39
N PRO A 21 -12.64 -15.75 -47.65
CA PRO A 21 -11.38 -16.03 -48.33
C PRO A 21 -10.42 -14.83 -48.37
N THR A 22 -10.93 -13.60 -48.56
CA THR A 22 -10.08 -12.40 -48.62
C THR A 22 -9.47 -12.06 -47.26
N LEU A 23 -10.23 -12.24 -46.19
CA LEU A 23 -9.79 -12.03 -44.82
C LEU A 23 -8.75 -13.07 -44.40
N ARG A 24 -8.89 -14.32 -44.86
CA ARG A 24 -7.94 -15.40 -44.58
C ARG A 24 -6.58 -15.15 -45.22
N GLU A 25 -6.55 -14.58 -46.43
CA GLU A 25 -5.32 -14.17 -47.10
C GLU A 25 -4.63 -13.00 -46.37
N HIS A 26 -5.42 -12.06 -45.85
CA HIS A 26 -4.91 -10.97 -45.02
C HIS A 26 -4.28 -11.48 -43.71
N VAL A 27 -4.95 -12.38 -42.99
CA VAL A 27 -4.43 -12.95 -41.73
C VAL A 27 -3.11 -13.69 -41.92
N ALA A 28 -2.88 -14.29 -43.09
CA ALA A 28 -1.63 -14.98 -43.40
C ALA A 28 -0.45 -14.01 -43.59
N THR A 29 -0.70 -12.73 -43.88
CA THR A 29 0.33 -11.73 -44.16
C THR A 29 0.46 -10.67 -43.06
N CYS A 30 -0.60 -10.43 -42.28
CA CYS A 30 -0.61 -9.46 -41.21
C CYS A 30 -0.31 -10.12 -39.85
N PRO A 31 0.81 -9.79 -39.19
CA PRO A 31 1.20 -10.42 -37.91
C PRO A 31 0.19 -10.13 -36.79
N VAL A 32 -0.40 -8.92 -36.76
CA VAL A 32 -1.40 -8.54 -35.76
C VAL A 32 -2.65 -9.42 -35.87
N CYS A 33 -3.19 -9.57 -37.07
CA CYS A 33 -4.38 -10.40 -37.30
C CYS A 33 -4.10 -11.89 -37.11
N SER A 34 -2.87 -12.34 -37.42
CA SER A 34 -2.42 -13.70 -37.14
C SER A 34 -2.45 -14.00 -35.63
N ASP A 35 -1.82 -13.16 -34.81
CA ASP A 35 -1.78 -13.32 -33.35
C ASP A 35 -3.19 -13.29 -32.74
N VAL A 36 -4.01 -12.32 -33.15
CA VAL A 36 -5.41 -12.21 -32.68
C VAL A 36 -6.21 -13.47 -33.02
N SER A 37 -6.07 -14.01 -34.24
CA SER A 37 -6.81 -15.21 -34.66
C SER A 37 -6.41 -16.45 -33.86
N VAL A 38 -5.14 -16.61 -33.53
CA VAL A 38 -4.62 -17.73 -32.73
C VAL A 38 -5.14 -17.66 -31.31
N VAL A 39 -5.03 -16.48 -30.67
CA VAL A 39 -5.48 -16.27 -29.29
C VAL A 39 -7.00 -16.43 -29.19
N ALA A 40 -7.75 -15.73 -30.05
CA ALA A 40 -9.21 -15.78 -30.05
C ALA A 40 -9.75 -17.19 -30.31
N GLY A 41 -9.16 -17.92 -31.27
CA GLY A 41 -9.54 -19.30 -31.56
C GLY A 41 -9.20 -20.27 -30.43
N ALA A 42 -8.13 -20.03 -29.67
CA ALA A 42 -7.83 -20.81 -28.46
C ALA A 42 -8.85 -20.54 -27.34
N LEU A 43 -9.16 -19.27 -27.07
CA LEU A 43 -10.16 -18.86 -26.08
C LEU A 43 -11.55 -19.38 -26.40
N HIS A 44 -11.95 -19.33 -27.67
CA HIS A 44 -13.26 -19.80 -28.10
C HIS A 44 -13.42 -21.32 -27.87
N ARG A 45 -12.42 -22.12 -28.26
CA ARG A 45 -12.42 -23.57 -28.00
C ARG A 45 -12.48 -23.90 -26.52
N GLU A 46 -11.76 -23.15 -25.68
CA GLU A 46 -11.79 -23.35 -24.23
C GLU A 46 -13.16 -23.00 -23.63
N ALA A 47 -13.84 -22.00 -24.19
CA ALA A 47 -15.18 -21.61 -23.77
C ALA A 47 -16.27 -22.64 -24.15
N GLU A 48 -16.05 -23.42 -25.21
CA GLU A 48 -16.95 -24.52 -25.62
C GLU A 48 -16.76 -25.80 -24.80
N LEU A 49 -15.66 -25.91 -24.03
CA LEU A 49 -15.48 -27.04 -23.13
C LEU A 49 -16.60 -27.06 -22.07
N PRO A 50 -17.11 -28.24 -21.68
CA PRO A 50 -18.09 -28.36 -20.62
C PRO A 50 -17.59 -27.69 -19.36
N GLN A 51 -18.26 -26.60 -18.96
CA GLN A 51 -17.89 -25.92 -17.74
C GLN A 51 -18.16 -26.83 -16.54
N PRO A 52 -17.25 -26.89 -15.56
CA PRO A 52 -17.54 -27.55 -14.30
C PRO A 52 -18.84 -26.96 -13.72
N SER A 53 -19.70 -27.82 -13.17
CA SER A 53 -21.06 -27.50 -12.75
C SER A 53 -21.16 -26.38 -11.70
N GLU A 54 -20.04 -26.01 -11.08
CA GLU A 54 -19.96 -25.02 -10.02
C GLU A 54 -18.74 -24.10 -10.21
N LEU A 55 -18.74 -23.33 -11.30
CA LEU A 55 -17.83 -22.18 -11.37
C LEU A 55 -18.34 -21.09 -10.41
N PRO A 56 -17.47 -20.54 -9.53
CA PRO A 56 -17.84 -19.36 -8.75
C PRO A 56 -18.15 -18.21 -9.70
N ASP A 57 -19.12 -17.39 -9.32
CA ASP A 57 -19.45 -16.18 -10.06
C ASP A 57 -18.20 -15.34 -10.35
N SER A 58 -17.98 -15.04 -11.63
CA SER A 58 -16.84 -14.23 -12.11
C SER A 58 -16.76 -12.88 -11.42
N GLY A 59 -17.92 -12.28 -11.09
CA GLY A 59 -18.01 -11.03 -10.34
C GLY A 59 -17.45 -11.17 -8.92
N ARG A 60 -17.68 -12.32 -8.27
CA ARG A 60 -17.12 -12.62 -6.95
C ARG A 60 -15.61 -12.74 -6.99
N ILE A 61 -15.04 -13.39 -8.01
CA ILE A 61 -13.58 -13.53 -8.15
C ILE A 61 -12.94 -12.15 -8.36
N TRP A 62 -13.49 -11.34 -9.28
CA TRP A 62 -13.01 -9.98 -9.54
C TRP A 62 -13.14 -9.08 -8.30
N TRP A 63 -14.25 -9.18 -7.57
CA TRP A 63 -14.42 -8.42 -6.33
C TRP A 63 -13.36 -8.79 -5.29
N MET A 64 -13.07 -10.09 -5.16
CA MET A 64 -12.05 -10.56 -4.21
C MET A 64 -10.64 -10.12 -4.60
N SER A 65 -10.30 -10.06 -5.90
CA SER A 65 -9.01 -9.53 -6.34
C SER A 65 -8.91 -8.02 -6.08
N GLN A 66 -9.99 -7.26 -6.36
CA GLN A 66 -10.05 -5.83 -6.09
C GLN A 66 -9.95 -5.54 -4.59
N LEU A 67 -10.57 -6.37 -3.75
CA LEU A 67 -10.49 -6.25 -2.30
C LEU A 67 -9.07 -6.51 -1.78
N ARG A 68 -8.33 -7.47 -2.37
CA ARG A 68 -6.91 -7.70 -2.04
C ARG A 68 -6.05 -6.48 -2.40
N ALA A 69 -6.23 -5.92 -3.59
CA ALA A 69 -5.52 -4.71 -4.01
C ALA A 69 -5.81 -3.52 -3.08
N ARG A 70 -7.08 -3.33 -2.68
CA ARG A 70 -7.46 -2.29 -1.70
C ARG A 70 -6.85 -2.52 -0.32
N ARG A 71 -6.79 -3.77 0.15
CA ARG A 71 -6.14 -4.12 1.44
C ARG A 71 -4.64 -3.91 1.39
N GLU A 72 -4.01 -4.13 0.25
CA GLU A 72 -2.58 -3.86 0.08
C GLU A 72 -2.29 -2.36 0.10
N ALA A 73 -3.08 -1.56 -0.60
CA ALA A 73 -3.02 -0.10 -0.50
C ALA A 73 -3.31 0.40 0.93
N ALA A 74 -4.29 -0.19 1.62
CA ALA A 74 -4.61 0.16 3.01
C ALA A 74 -3.51 -0.24 4.00
N ARG A 75 -2.83 -1.38 3.79
CA ARG A 75 -1.65 -1.76 4.59
C ARG A 75 -0.51 -0.77 4.39
N THR A 76 -0.33 -0.25 3.18
CA THR A 76 0.65 0.82 2.91
C THR A 76 0.22 2.16 3.53
N ALA A 77 -1.09 2.46 3.55
CA ALA A 77 -1.63 3.72 4.06
C ALA A 77 -1.87 3.76 5.58
N GLY A 78 -1.99 2.62 6.26
CA GLY A 78 -2.18 2.56 7.72
C GLY A 78 -0.93 2.98 8.50
N ARG A 79 0.25 2.75 7.93
CA ARG A 79 1.57 3.05 8.52
C ARG A 79 1.81 4.54 8.84
N PRO A 80 1.51 5.50 7.95
CA PRO A 80 1.68 6.92 8.27
C PRO A 80 0.64 7.43 9.29
N ILE A 81 -0.56 6.85 9.33
CA ILE A 81 -1.65 7.32 10.21
C ILE A 81 -1.29 7.09 11.69
N THR A 82 -0.77 5.89 12.02
CA THR A 82 -0.35 5.58 13.39
C THR A 82 0.87 6.40 13.81
N ALA A 83 1.82 6.65 12.90
CA ALA A 83 2.98 7.49 13.16
C ALA A 83 2.59 8.93 13.53
N ILE A 84 1.65 9.53 12.80
CA ILE A 84 1.16 10.89 13.10
C ILE A 84 0.42 10.95 14.44
N GLN A 85 -0.38 9.93 14.76
CA GLN A 85 -1.09 9.86 16.04
C GLN A 85 -0.12 9.80 17.22
N VAL A 86 0.93 8.97 17.14
CA VAL A 86 1.94 8.89 18.21
C VAL A 86 2.70 10.21 18.34
N LEU A 87 3.06 10.84 17.23
CA LEU A 87 3.74 12.13 17.25
C LEU A 87 2.86 13.22 17.89
N ALA A 88 1.58 13.27 17.54
CA ALA A 88 0.62 14.18 18.14
C ALA A 88 0.43 13.95 19.65
N PHE A 89 0.30 12.68 20.09
CA PHE A 89 0.19 12.33 21.50
C PHE A 89 1.45 12.70 22.28
N SER A 90 2.64 12.45 21.72
CA SER A 90 3.91 12.80 22.37
C SER A 90 4.06 14.31 22.56
N ALA A 91 3.69 15.11 21.54
CA ALA A 91 3.72 16.56 21.61
C ALA A 91 2.70 17.09 22.63
N ALA A 92 1.48 16.55 22.63
CA ALA A 92 0.44 16.92 23.60
C ALA A 92 0.87 16.62 25.04
N MET A 93 1.44 15.42 25.29
CA MET A 93 1.92 15.03 26.62
C MET A 93 3.09 15.90 27.08
N GLY A 94 4.02 16.23 26.18
CA GLY A 94 5.13 17.13 26.45
C GLY A 94 4.66 18.54 26.81
N LEU A 95 3.69 19.07 26.06
CA LEU A 95 3.11 20.40 26.33
C LEU A 95 2.38 20.43 27.68
N LEU A 96 1.57 19.40 27.97
CA LEU A 96 0.89 19.27 29.25
C LEU A 96 1.88 19.20 30.41
N GLY A 97 2.95 18.40 30.28
CA GLY A 97 4.02 18.33 31.27
C GLY A 97 4.70 19.68 31.50
N ALA A 98 5.00 20.43 30.43
CA ALA A 98 5.61 21.75 30.52
C ALA A 98 4.68 22.77 31.19
N CYS A 99 3.40 22.80 30.81
CA CYS A 99 2.39 23.67 31.41
C CYS A 99 2.21 23.37 32.90
N PHE A 100 2.13 22.09 33.27
CA PHE A 100 1.96 21.66 34.66
C PHE A 100 3.20 21.96 35.51
N GLY A 101 4.40 21.76 34.94
CA GLY A 101 5.66 22.11 35.59
C GLY A 101 5.83 23.62 35.79
N ALA A 102 5.36 24.44 34.86
CA ALA A 102 5.43 25.90 34.96
C ALA A 102 4.45 26.49 36.00
N THR A 103 3.28 25.87 36.16
CA THR A 103 2.21 26.38 37.03
C THR A 103 2.28 25.85 38.47
N SER A 104 2.90 24.69 38.70
CA SER A 104 3.01 24.12 40.04
C SER A 104 4.13 24.77 40.87
N GLN A 105 3.75 25.52 41.91
CA GLN A 105 4.70 26.20 42.81
C GLN A 105 5.59 25.24 43.59
N TRP A 106 5.05 24.08 44.02
CA TRP A 106 5.84 23.03 44.68
C TRP A 106 6.86 22.42 43.71
N PHE A 107 6.48 22.19 42.46
CA PHE A 107 7.39 21.66 41.46
C PHE A 107 8.56 22.63 41.20
N GLN A 108 8.24 23.92 41.03
CA GLN A 108 9.25 24.98 40.88
C GLN A 108 10.18 25.08 42.09
N ALA A 109 9.66 24.94 43.32
CA ALA A 109 10.48 24.89 44.54
C ALA A 109 11.43 23.69 44.56
N THR A 110 10.95 22.53 44.11
CA THR A 110 11.74 21.29 44.05
C THR A 110 12.81 21.36 42.96
N VAL A 111 12.50 21.92 41.79
CA VAL A 111 13.47 22.15 40.70
C VAL A 111 14.54 23.15 41.10
N ARG A 112 14.16 24.23 41.80
CA ARG A 112 15.11 25.21 42.33
C ARG A 112 16.02 24.61 43.40
N TRP A 113 15.49 23.78 44.30
CA TRP A 113 16.28 23.04 45.27
C TRP A 113 17.23 22.04 44.61
N ALA A 114 16.77 21.32 43.58
CA ALA A 114 17.59 20.40 42.80
C ALA A 114 18.68 21.12 41.98
N GLY A 115 18.42 22.34 41.49
CA GLY A 115 19.43 23.19 40.87
C GLY A 115 20.44 23.80 41.86
N ALA A 116 20.06 23.89 43.14
CA ALA A 116 20.97 24.28 44.22
C ALA A 116 21.91 23.12 44.63
N LEU A 117 21.54 21.87 44.35
CA LEU A 117 22.50 20.77 44.29
C LEU A 117 23.47 21.08 43.14
N GLN A 118 24.73 21.37 43.45
CA GLN A 118 25.80 21.58 42.47
C GLN A 118 26.18 20.25 41.80
N LEU A 119 25.24 19.69 41.05
CA LEU A 119 25.49 18.51 40.23
C LEU A 119 26.51 18.89 39.15
N PRO A 120 27.58 18.10 38.98
CA PRO A 120 28.56 18.37 37.93
C PRO A 120 27.87 18.32 36.57
N TRP A 121 28.32 19.17 35.65
CA TRP A 121 27.71 19.30 34.31
C TRP A 121 27.58 17.95 33.58
N SER A 122 28.51 17.02 33.84
CA SER A 122 28.53 15.66 33.30
C SER A 122 27.31 14.84 33.72
N THR A 123 26.82 14.98 34.96
CA THR A 123 25.60 14.29 35.41
C THR A 123 24.33 14.84 34.78
N VAL A 124 24.25 16.16 34.57
CA VAL A 124 23.14 16.79 33.86
C VAL A 124 23.12 16.37 32.39
N ALA A 125 24.30 16.34 31.76
CA ALA A 125 24.45 15.87 30.38
C ALA A 125 24.08 14.38 30.21
N LEU A 126 24.46 13.52 31.18
CA LEU A 126 24.10 12.10 31.17
C LEU A 126 22.59 11.88 31.32
N LEU A 127 21.94 12.58 32.25
CA LEU A 127 20.48 12.49 32.44
C LEU A 127 19.71 13.02 31.23
N GLY A 128 20.14 14.15 30.65
CA GLY A 128 19.58 14.68 29.42
C GLY A 128 19.78 13.74 28.23
N GLY A 129 20.98 13.13 28.12
CA GLY A 129 21.30 12.13 27.10
C GLY A 129 20.46 10.86 27.22
N LEU A 130 20.24 10.36 28.44
CA LEU A 130 19.36 9.21 28.70
C LEU A 130 17.91 9.51 28.34
N ALA A 131 17.40 10.69 28.70
CA ALA A 131 16.04 11.10 28.32
C ALA A 131 15.88 11.23 26.80
N ALA A 132 16.87 11.80 26.12
CA ALA A 132 16.90 11.88 24.66
C ALA A 132 16.97 10.48 24.02
N LEU A 133 17.77 9.57 24.59
CA LEU A 133 17.87 8.20 24.11
C LEU A 133 16.56 7.42 24.29
N VAL A 134 15.86 7.60 25.41
CA VAL A 134 14.52 7.03 25.63
C VAL A 134 13.51 7.56 24.60
N LEU A 135 13.55 8.84 24.27
CA LEU A 135 12.70 9.42 23.22
C LEU A 135 13.02 8.88 21.83
N VAL A 136 14.31 8.73 21.50
CA VAL A 136 14.75 8.14 20.22
C VAL A 136 14.37 6.66 20.13
N VAL A 137 14.51 5.91 21.22
CA VAL A 137 14.12 4.49 21.29
C VAL A 137 12.60 4.35 21.19
N ALA A 138 11.82 5.19 21.88
CA ALA A 138 10.37 5.21 21.75
C ALA A 138 9.93 5.52 20.31
N PHE A 139 10.58 6.48 19.65
CA PHE A 139 10.34 6.80 18.25
C PHE A 139 10.71 5.62 17.32
N ALA A 140 11.85 4.98 17.55
CA ALA A 140 12.30 3.83 16.77
C ALA A 140 11.40 2.61 16.94
N ILE A 141 10.92 2.33 18.17
CA ILE A 141 9.96 1.26 18.45
C ILE A 141 8.64 1.52 17.73
N VAL A 142 8.15 2.75 17.75
CA VAL A 142 6.92 3.14 17.02
C VAL A 142 7.10 2.99 15.51
N ALA A 143 8.25 3.39 14.98
CA ALA A 143 8.58 3.21 13.57
C ALA A 143 8.70 1.72 13.18
N ALA A 144 9.25 0.88 14.06
CA ALA A 144 9.41 -0.56 13.85
C ALA A 144 8.08 -1.33 13.94
N ILE A 145 7.23 -1.02 14.92
CA ILE A 145 5.86 -1.59 15.04
C ILE A 145 4.99 -1.12 13.85
N GLY A 146 5.26 0.07 13.30
CA GLY A 146 4.65 0.51 12.05
C GLY A 146 5.18 -0.22 10.80
N LEU A 147 6.27 -0.98 10.88
CA LEU A 147 6.91 -1.66 9.76
C LEU A 147 6.45 -3.13 9.59
N GLU A 148 6.02 -3.78 10.68
CA GLU A 148 5.37 -5.11 10.67
C GLU A 148 3.92 -5.05 10.16
#